data_AF-A0A425VXE4-F1
#
_entry.id   AF-A0A425VXE4-F1
#
_cell.length_a   1.000
_cell.length_b   1.000
_cell.length_c   1.000
_cell.angle_alpha   90.00
_cell.angle_beta   90.00
_cell.angle_gamma   90.00
#
_symmetry.space_group_name_H-M   'P 1'
#
loop_
_entity.id
_entity.type
_entity.pdbx_description
1 polymer ?
#
loop_
_entity_poly.entity_id
_entity_poly.type
_entity_poly.pdbx_seq_one_letter_code
_entity_poly.pdbx_strand_id
1 'polypeptide(L)' 'FPNAIVTPHMAFYTREDVKNMITSSTGALLAFSRGEETPFEVK' A
#
# COMPACT_ATOMS: atom_id res chain seq x y z
N PHE A 1 -25.28 18.90 18.45
CA PHE A 1 -24.18 17.93 18.65
C PHE A 1 -24.00 17.13 17.37
N PRO A 2 -22.78 16.95 16.85
CA PRO A 2 -22.54 16.02 15.74
C PRO A 2 -22.62 14.57 16.24
N ASN A 3 -23.52 13.77 15.66
CA ASN A 3 -23.74 12.37 16.05
C ASN A 3 -22.93 11.37 15.22
N ALA A 4 -22.17 11.86 14.24
CA ALA A 4 -21.33 11.06 13.36
C ALA A 4 -20.01 11.78 13.09
N ILE A 5 -18.93 11.01 13.01
CA ILE A 5 -17.61 11.46 12.58
C ILE A 5 -17.25 10.66 11.33
N VAL A 6 -16.99 11.34 10.22
CA VAL A 6 -16.60 10.74 8.95
C VAL A 6 -15.22 11.24 8.59
N THR A 7 -14.33 10.34 8.18
CA THR A 7 -12.99 10.68 7.70
C THR A 7 -12.85 10.26 6.24
N PRO A 8 -12.15 11.04 5.39
CA PRO A 8 -12.02 10.75 3.97
C PRO A 8 -10.97 9.66 3.71
N HIS A 9 -11.29 8.39 4.04
CA HIS A 9 -10.41 7.25 3.76
C HIS A 9 -9.00 7.39 4.36
N MET A 10 -8.92 7.84 5.62
CA MET A 10 -7.66 8.15 6.30
C MET A 10 -7.01 6.95 7.01
N ALA A 11 -7.59 5.75 6.89
CA ALA A 11 -7.21 4.57 7.66
C ALA A 11 -5.72 4.20 7.51
N PHE A 12 -5.14 4.45 6.33
CA PHE A 12 -3.73 4.15 6.01
C PHE A 12 -2.91 5.41 5.69
N TYR A 13 -3.39 6.59 6.11
CA TYR A 13 -2.70 7.86 5.85
C TYR A 13 -1.66 8.18 6.93
N THR A 14 -0.78 7.23 7.21
CA THR A 14 0.39 7.41 8.08
C THR A 14 1.67 7.41 7.24
N ARG A 15 2.74 8.01 7.77
CA ARG A 15 4.05 8.00 7.10
C ARG A 15 4.54 6.57 6.84
N GLU A 16 4.33 5.68 7.80
CA GLU A 16 4.79 4.30 7.73
C GLU A 16 4.00 3.51 6.69
N ASP A 17 2.68 3.59 6.70
CA ASP A 17 1.83 2.88 5.75
C ASP A 17 2.08 3.34 4.31
N VAL A 18 2.18 4.65 4.08
CA VAL A 18 2.49 5.19 2.74
C VAL A 18 3.86 4.74 2.26
N LYS A 19 4.88 4.76 3.13
CA LYS A 19 6.21 4.25 2.78
C LYS A 19 6.13 2.76 2.41
N ASN A 20 5.47 1.95 3.23
CA ASN A 20 5.37 0.51 3.03
C ASN A 20 4.63 0.17 1.74
N MET A 21 3.52 0.86 1.44
CA MET A 21 2.78 0.72 0.18
C MET A 21 3.66 0.99 -1.03
N ILE A 22 4.42 2.09 -1.02
CA ILE A 22 5.30 2.44 -2.13
C ILE A 22 6.43 1.41 -2.28
N THR A 23 7.13 1.07 -1.19
CA THR A 23 8.29 0.17 -1.28
C THR A 23 7.90 -1.24 -1.69
N SER A 24 6.79 -1.77 -1.17
CA SER A 24 6.29 -3.10 -1.57
C SER A 24 5.85 -3.11 -3.04
N SER A 25 5.09 -2.10 -3.47
CA SER A 25 4.58 -2.01 -4.85
C SER A 25 5.71 -1.84 -5.87
N THR A 26 6.64 -0.92 -5.64
CA THR A 26 7.79 -0.73 -6.54
C THR A 26 8.72 -1.94 -6.52
N GLY A 27 8.93 -2.57 -5.35
CA GLY A 27 9.70 -3.80 -5.24
C GLY A 27 9.11 -4.94 -6.07
N ALA A 28 7.79 -5.15 -5.98
CA ALA A 28 7.08 -6.13 -6.78
C ALA A 28 7.21 -5.85 -8.28
N LEU A 29 6.98 -4.59 -8.70
CA LEU A 29 7.11 -4.17 -10.09
C LEU A 29 8.50 -4.47 -10.67
N LEU A 30 9.55 -4.19 -9.89
CA LEU A 30 10.92 -4.45 -10.27
C LEU A 30 11.20 -5.96 -10.40
N ALA A 31 10.72 -6.78 -9.46
CA ALA A 31 10.83 -8.23 -9.55
C ALA A 31 10.13 -8.77 -10.81
N PHE A 32 8.89 -8.32 -11.08
CA PHE A 32 8.16 -8.68 -12.30
C PHE A 32 8.94 -8.32 -13.56
N SER A 33 9.54 -7.12 -13.60
CA SER A 33 10.33 -6.67 -14.77
C SER A 33 11.56 -7.53 -15.05
N ARG A 34 12.07 -8.23 -14.03
CA ARG A 34 13.21 -9.16 -14.13
C ARG A 34 12.79 -10.62 -14.31
N GLY A 35 11.49 -10.92 -14.32
CA GLY A 35 11.00 -12.30 -14.32
C GLY A 35 11.28 -13.04 -13.01
N GLU A 36 11.48 -12.31 -11.91
CA GLU A 36 11.71 -12.86 -10.58
C GLU A 36 10.38 -13.07 -9.84
N GLU A 37 10.37 -14.00 -8.88
CA GLU A 37 9.23 -14.18 -7.98
C GLU A 37 9.08 -13.00 -7.01
N THR A 38 7.84 -12.71 -6.62
CA THR A 38 7.53 -11.69 -5.62
C THR A 38 6.43 -12.18 -4.68
N PRO A 39 6.55 -11.95 -3.35
CA PRO A 39 5.51 -12.32 -2.40
C PRO A 39 4.23 -11.47 -2.55
N PHE A 40 4.28 -10.43 -3.38
CA PHE A 40 3.20 -9.48 -3.59
C PHE A 40 2.36 -9.81 -4.85
N GLU A 41 2.64 -10.91 -5.53
CA GLU A 41 1.79 -11.40 -6.62
C GLU A 41 0.45 -11.92 -6.05
N VAL A 42 -0.65 -11.40 -6.58
CA VAL A 42 -1.99 -11.90 -6.26
C VAL A 42 -2.25 -13.14 -7.12
N LYS A 43 -2.45 -14.28 -6.46
CA LYS A 43 -2.74 -15.57 -7.09
C LYS A 43 -4.20 -15.98 -6.89
#